data_AF-A0A4P5XN16-F1
#
_entry.id   AF-A0A4P5XN16-F1
#
_cell.length_a   1.000
_cell.length_b   1.000
_cell.length_c   1.000
_cell.angle_alpha   90.00
_cell.angle_beta   90.00
_cell.angle_gamma   90.00
#
_symmetry.space_group_name_H-M   'P 1'
#
loop_
_entity.id
_entity.type
_entity.pdbx_description
1 polymer ?
#
loop_
_entity_poly.entity_id
_entity_poly.type
_entity_poly.pdbx_seq_one_letter_code
_entity_poly.pdbx_strand_id
1 'polypeptide(L)'
;MIGANATVTIQTTSSIDAKTVQSVSVSPSISGGSNEIRTTRRRFTVWASFVGGMTAVAGILLAGDRGAPTVDAAVSATVVGLSPVSEASLILPRDAQPIPGQWQAIVIHHSATPAGDSITLNRQHTASGLSGLGYHFVIGNGQGLGDGLVEVGYRWNRQLAGAHVAGATATESRNGLDRTSLSTADADQYNRHSIGICMIGNGNRREFTDRQIHELITIVRALQAQFGIPGAAVYLHSDLSKVSSPGKFFPTAEFEAQIRRP
;
A
#
# COMPACT_ATOMS: atom_id res chain seq x y z
N MET A 1 47.90 -32.75 39.48
CA MET A 1 48.76 -31.55 39.49
C MET A 1 48.23 -30.64 38.39
N ILE A 2 47.48 -29.60 38.74
CA ILE A 2 47.96 -28.20 38.80
C ILE A 2 48.51 -27.78 37.42
N GLY A 3 47.98 -26.84 36.65
CA GLY A 3 47.03 -25.75 36.88
C GLY A 3 47.48 -24.57 36.00
N ALA A 4 46.56 -23.92 35.27
CA ALA A 4 46.78 -22.59 34.72
C ALA A 4 45.41 -21.92 34.46
N ASN A 5 44.97 -21.16 35.47
CA ASN A 5 43.82 -20.28 35.41
C ASN A 5 44.25 -18.92 34.85
N ALA A 6 43.53 -18.40 33.86
CA ALA A 6 43.60 -17.01 33.46
C ALA A 6 42.60 -16.20 34.30
N THR A 7 43.12 -15.36 35.20
CA THR A 7 42.35 -14.46 36.06
C THR A 7 42.23 -13.09 35.35
N VAL A 8 41.00 -12.65 35.08
CA VAL A 8 40.70 -11.28 34.66
C VAL A 8 40.42 -10.45 35.91
N THR A 9 41.26 -9.44 36.14
CA THR A 9 41.15 -8.46 37.23
C THR A 9 40.13 -7.39 36.86
N ILE A 10 39.02 -7.31 37.59
CA ILE A 10 38.11 -6.15 37.57
C ILE A 10 38.29 -5.42 38.91
N GLN A 11 38.88 -4.23 38.86
CA GLN A 11 38.95 -3.34 40.02
C GLN A 11 37.59 -2.75 40.32
N THR A 12 37.10 -3.03 41.52
CA THR A 12 36.03 -2.34 42.21
C THR A 12 36.65 -1.21 43.02
N THR A 13 36.11 0.01 42.93
CA THR A 13 36.38 1.08 43.89
C THR A 13 35.08 1.50 44.54
N SER A 14 35.02 1.27 45.86
CA SER A 14 33.97 1.68 46.79
C SER A 14 34.50 2.77 47.73
N SER A 15 33.71 3.81 48.02
CA SER A 15 33.72 4.49 49.34
C SER A 15 32.39 5.27 49.55
N ILE A 16 31.43 4.75 50.32
CA ILE A 16 31.03 5.15 51.70
C ILE A 16 31.19 6.64 52.04
N ASP A 17 30.09 7.38 52.26
CA ASP A 17 29.66 7.85 53.60
C ASP A 17 28.32 8.61 53.62
N ALA A 18 27.69 8.64 54.80
CA ALA A 18 26.26 8.81 55.03
C ALA A 18 25.84 10.14 55.69
N LYS A 19 24.53 10.44 55.56
CA LYS A 19 23.61 11.23 56.43
C LYS A 19 23.88 12.72 56.68
N THR A 20 22.89 13.55 56.31
CA THR A 20 22.25 14.55 57.20
C THR A 20 20.86 14.90 56.65
N VAL A 21 19.83 14.73 57.49
CA VAL A 21 18.44 15.17 57.26
C VAL A 21 18.22 16.42 58.12
N GLN A 22 17.71 17.51 57.53
CA GLN A 22 17.16 18.64 58.28
C GLN A 22 15.77 19.00 57.74
N SER A 23 14.80 18.95 58.65
CA SER A 23 13.42 19.44 58.50
C SER A 23 13.31 20.85 59.08
N VAL A 24 12.71 21.79 58.36
CA VAL A 24 12.30 23.09 58.91
C VAL A 24 10.85 23.36 58.56
N SER A 25 10.04 23.53 59.60
CA SER A 25 8.64 23.95 59.58
C SER A 25 8.54 25.39 60.10
N VAL A 26 7.81 26.27 59.43
CA VAL A 26 7.40 27.57 59.98
C VAL A 26 5.95 27.89 59.58
N SER A 27 5.13 28.21 60.58
CA SER A 27 3.76 28.74 60.49
C SER A 27 3.75 30.26 60.84
N PRO A 28 2.68 31.01 60.53
CA PRO A 28 2.77 32.44 60.18
C PRO A 28 2.53 33.40 61.36
N SER A 29 2.98 34.65 61.21
CA SER A 29 2.63 35.79 62.08
C SER A 29 2.04 36.95 61.28
N ILE A 30 0.92 37.51 61.77
CA ILE A 30 0.16 38.64 61.22
C ILE A 30 0.56 39.97 61.91
N SER A 31 0.77 41.03 61.13
CA SER A 31 0.36 42.43 61.36
C SER A 31 0.74 43.24 60.09
N GLY A 32 0.05 44.24 59.55
CA GLY A 32 -1.13 45.02 59.90
C GLY A 32 -0.92 46.44 59.33
N GLY A 33 -1.75 46.89 58.37
CA GLY A 33 -2.08 48.32 58.19
C GLY A 33 -1.52 49.12 56.99
N SER A 34 -2.47 49.57 56.16
CA SER A 34 -2.54 50.87 55.44
C SER A 34 -1.63 51.19 54.24
N ASN A 35 -1.77 50.49 53.11
CA ASN A 35 -1.37 51.05 51.79
C ASN A 35 -2.21 50.58 50.58
N GLU A 36 -3.39 49.99 50.81
CA GLU A 36 -4.10 49.21 49.79
C GLU A 36 -5.01 50.01 48.83
N ILE A 37 -5.25 51.31 49.05
CA ILE A 37 -6.30 52.04 48.31
C ILE A 37 -5.77 52.81 47.09
N ARG A 38 -4.46 53.08 46.99
CA ARG A 38 -3.91 53.93 45.91
C ARG A 38 -3.35 53.16 44.71
N THR A 39 -3.09 51.86 44.83
CA THR A 39 -2.48 51.02 43.77
C THR A 39 -3.52 50.40 42.83
N THR A 40 -4.76 50.19 43.29
CA THR A 40 -5.87 49.60 42.52
C THR A 40 -6.33 50.50 41.38
N ARG A 41 -6.37 51.83 41.59
CA ARG A 41 -6.87 52.78 40.56
C ARG A 41 -5.95 52.87 39.34
N ARG A 42 -4.62 52.83 39.52
CA ARG A 42 -3.66 52.81 38.39
C ARG A 42 -3.66 51.48 37.65
N ARG A 43 -3.78 50.36 38.35
CA ARG A 43 -3.86 49.02 37.73
C ARG A 43 -5.13 48.88 36.88
N PHE A 44 -6.25 49.42 37.34
CA PHE A 44 -7.51 49.38 36.58
C PHE A 44 -7.45 50.23 35.30
N THR A 45 -6.81 51.41 35.34
CA THR A 45 -6.63 52.25 34.14
C THR A 45 -5.77 51.57 33.08
N VAL A 46 -4.69 50.87 33.48
CA VAL A 46 -3.81 50.16 32.54
C VAL A 46 -4.52 48.96 31.90
N TRP A 47 -5.29 48.21 32.69
CA TRP A 47 -6.08 47.10 32.16
C TRP A 47 -7.21 47.58 31.23
N ALA A 48 -7.88 48.68 31.56
CA ALA A 48 -8.90 49.27 30.70
C ALA A 48 -8.31 49.78 29.36
N SER A 49 -7.12 50.38 29.37
CA SER A 49 -6.45 50.80 28.13
C SER A 49 -5.94 49.63 27.29
N PHE A 50 -5.49 48.55 27.94
CA PHE A 50 -5.05 47.34 27.22
C PHE A 50 -6.23 46.64 26.54
N VAL A 51 -7.35 46.44 27.24
CA VAL A 51 -8.56 45.84 26.67
C VAL A 51 -9.14 46.74 25.58
N GLY A 52 -9.27 48.04 25.83
CA GLY A 52 -9.76 48.98 24.82
C GLY A 52 -8.89 49.04 23.55
N GLY A 53 -7.57 48.96 23.71
CA GLY A 53 -6.62 48.89 22.59
C GLY A 53 -6.78 47.60 21.77
N MET A 54 -6.88 46.45 22.44
CA MET A 54 -7.07 45.15 21.78
C MET A 54 -8.40 45.08 21.02
N THR A 55 -9.49 45.64 21.58
CA THR A 55 -10.79 45.68 20.91
C THR A 55 -10.80 46.62 19.70
N ALA A 56 -10.11 47.77 19.78
CA ALA A 56 -9.99 48.68 18.64
C ALA A 56 -9.17 48.10 17.49
N VAL A 57 -8.07 47.39 17.79
CA VAL A 57 -7.25 46.69 16.77
C VAL A 57 -8.04 45.55 16.13
N ALA A 58 -8.77 44.74 16.90
CA ALA A 58 -9.64 43.69 16.37
C ALA A 58 -10.76 44.28 15.49
N GLY A 59 -11.34 45.41 15.88
CA GLY A 59 -12.35 46.11 15.09
C GLY A 59 -11.82 46.67 13.77
N ILE A 60 -10.59 47.21 13.76
CA ILE A 60 -9.92 47.71 12.54
C ILE A 60 -9.53 46.55 11.61
N LEU A 61 -9.07 45.42 12.15
CA LEU A 61 -8.80 44.21 11.37
C LEU A 61 -10.07 43.64 10.74
N LEU A 62 -11.18 43.58 11.50
CA LEU A 62 -12.47 43.11 10.96
C LEU A 62 -13.08 44.09 9.95
N ALA A 63 -12.87 45.39 10.12
CA ALA A 63 -13.37 46.41 9.19
C ALA A 63 -12.54 46.49 7.90
N GLY A 64 -11.26 46.11 7.96
CA GLY A 64 -10.34 46.05 6.82
C GLY A 64 -10.47 44.79 5.95
N ASP A 65 -11.17 43.75 6.42
CA ASP A 65 -11.29 42.46 5.73
C ASP A 65 -12.44 42.38 4.71
N ARG A 66 -12.93 43.54 4.24
CA ARG A 66 -13.89 43.58 3.12
C ARG A 66 -13.15 43.46 1.80
N GLY A 67 -12.60 42.28 1.51
CA GLY A 67 -12.09 41.96 0.17
C GLY A 67 -11.02 40.90 0.04
N ALA A 68 -10.52 40.28 1.12
CA ALA A 68 -9.60 39.17 0.98
C ALA A 68 -10.38 37.87 0.71
N PRO A 69 -10.17 37.17 -0.42
CA PRO A 69 -10.71 35.83 -0.58
C PRO A 69 -10.12 34.93 0.51
N THR A 70 -10.99 34.28 1.27
CA THR A 70 -10.62 33.29 2.28
C THR A 70 -9.75 32.22 1.64
N VAL A 71 -8.61 31.91 2.24
CA VAL A 71 -7.68 30.87 1.77
C VAL A 71 -8.36 29.51 1.61
N ASP A 72 -9.45 29.27 2.33
CA ASP A 72 -10.29 28.06 2.20
C ASP A 72 -11.00 27.94 0.85
N ALA A 73 -11.37 29.05 0.22
CA ALA A 73 -12.00 29.04 -1.10
C ALA A 73 -10.98 28.75 -2.21
N ALA A 74 -9.75 29.24 -2.07
CA ALA A 74 -8.66 28.98 -3.02
C ALA A 74 -8.13 27.55 -2.92
N VAL A 75 -8.06 26.97 -1.71
CA VAL A 75 -7.69 25.57 -1.52
C VAL A 75 -8.80 24.65 -2.05
N SER A 76 -10.09 25.00 -1.85
CA SER A 76 -11.21 24.22 -2.40
C SER A 76 -11.24 24.25 -3.93
N ALA A 77 -11.02 25.40 -4.57
CA ALA A 77 -11.03 25.49 -6.03
C ALA A 77 -9.88 24.72 -6.71
N THR A 78 -8.75 24.53 -6.02
CA THR A 78 -7.62 23.77 -6.54
C THR A 78 -7.82 22.25 -6.38
N VAL A 79 -8.63 21.82 -5.41
CA VAL A 79 -8.98 20.39 -5.21
C VAL A 79 -10.18 19.96 -6.07
N VAL A 80 -11.08 20.89 -6.47
CA VAL A 80 -12.24 20.58 -7.34
C VAL A 80 -11.84 20.13 -8.75
N GLY A 81 -10.60 20.36 -9.18
CA GLY A 81 -10.06 19.85 -10.46
C GLY A 81 -9.36 18.48 -10.37
N LEU A 82 -9.13 17.96 -9.17
CA LEU A 82 -8.60 16.61 -8.98
C LEU A 82 -9.80 15.69 -8.82
N SER A 83 -10.30 15.16 -9.95
CA SER A 83 -11.12 13.95 -9.89
C SER A 83 -10.41 12.96 -8.96
N PRO A 84 -11.10 12.34 -7.99
CA PRO A 84 -10.49 11.23 -7.27
C PRO A 84 -9.97 10.27 -8.34
N VAL A 85 -8.71 9.89 -8.24
CA VAL A 85 -8.10 8.90 -9.14
C VAL A 85 -9.02 7.68 -9.03
N SER A 86 -9.90 7.52 -10.00
CA SER A 86 -10.85 6.41 -10.04
C SER A 86 -10.04 5.12 -10.06
N GLU A 87 -10.53 4.05 -9.47
CA GLU A 87 -9.94 2.71 -9.64
C GLU A 87 -9.71 2.40 -11.12
N ALA A 88 -10.54 2.97 -12.01
CA ALA A 88 -10.35 2.92 -13.46
C ALA A 88 -9.02 3.52 -13.94
N SER A 89 -8.55 4.64 -13.36
CA SER A 89 -7.28 5.26 -13.78
C SER A 89 -6.04 4.41 -13.48
N LEU A 90 -6.13 3.47 -12.53
CA LEU A 90 -5.03 2.52 -12.25
C LEU A 90 -4.88 1.47 -13.35
N ILE A 91 -5.97 1.17 -14.07
CA ILE A 91 -6.03 0.14 -15.12
C ILE A 91 -6.12 0.71 -16.54
N LEU A 92 -6.19 2.02 -16.74
CA LEU A 92 -6.22 2.58 -18.08
C LEU A 92 -4.87 2.36 -18.78
N PRO A 93 -4.83 1.73 -19.96
CA PRO A 93 -3.59 1.61 -20.71
C PRO A 93 -3.06 2.99 -21.08
N ARG A 94 -1.74 3.17 -21.01
CA ARG A 94 -1.10 4.47 -21.23
C ARG A 94 -0.76 4.75 -22.69
N ASP A 95 -0.47 3.71 -23.48
CA ASP A 95 0.15 3.89 -24.81
C ASP A 95 -0.78 3.50 -25.97
N ALA A 96 -1.82 2.69 -25.73
CA ALA A 96 -2.76 2.22 -26.75
C ALA A 96 -4.18 2.09 -26.21
N GLN A 97 -5.19 2.38 -27.03
CA GLN A 97 -6.58 2.16 -26.63
C GLN A 97 -6.89 0.66 -26.53
N PRO A 98 -7.69 0.21 -25.54
CA PRO A 98 -8.13 -1.17 -25.48
C PRO A 98 -8.85 -1.59 -26.76
N ILE A 99 -8.48 -2.75 -27.30
CA ILE A 99 -9.13 -3.30 -28.49
C ILE A 99 -10.44 -3.96 -28.06
N PRO A 100 -11.60 -3.55 -28.60
CA PRO A 100 -12.88 -4.14 -28.25
C PRO A 100 -12.88 -5.67 -28.46
N GLY A 101 -13.31 -6.42 -27.44
CA GLY A 101 -13.40 -7.88 -27.49
C GLY A 101 -12.07 -8.64 -27.42
N GLN A 102 -10.93 -7.95 -27.28
CA GLN A 102 -9.64 -8.61 -27.12
C GLN A 102 -9.55 -9.38 -25.80
N TRP A 103 -9.91 -8.73 -24.69
CA TRP A 103 -9.81 -9.30 -23.35
C TRP A 103 -11.10 -10.00 -22.96
N GLN A 104 -11.00 -11.31 -22.75
CA GLN A 104 -12.13 -12.20 -22.52
C GLN A 104 -12.01 -12.96 -21.18
N ALA A 105 -10.81 -13.02 -20.61
CA ALA A 105 -10.53 -13.71 -19.37
C ALA A 105 -9.44 -13.01 -18.53
N ILE A 106 -9.32 -13.41 -17.27
CA ILE A 106 -8.25 -12.98 -16.35
C ILE A 106 -7.60 -14.23 -15.78
N VAL A 107 -6.27 -14.25 -15.66
CA VAL A 107 -5.53 -15.38 -15.07
C VAL A 107 -4.66 -14.90 -13.92
N ILE A 108 -4.82 -15.51 -12.75
CA ILE A 108 -4.11 -15.13 -11.53
C ILE A 108 -2.90 -16.03 -11.29
N HIS A 109 -1.75 -15.39 -11.04
CA HIS A 109 -0.44 -16.02 -10.87
C HIS A 109 0.22 -15.61 -9.56
N HIS A 110 1.25 -16.37 -9.17
CA HIS A 110 2.24 -15.91 -8.20
C HIS A 110 3.64 -15.83 -8.83
N SER A 111 4.56 -15.09 -8.21
CA SER A 111 5.95 -15.03 -8.67
C SER A 111 6.76 -16.28 -8.31
N ALA A 112 6.25 -17.11 -7.40
CA ALA A 112 6.94 -18.22 -6.75
C ALA A 112 8.20 -17.81 -5.95
N THR A 113 8.45 -16.51 -5.79
CA THR A 113 9.56 -15.94 -5.03
C THR A 113 9.05 -15.24 -3.78
N PRO A 114 9.83 -15.17 -2.68
CA PRO A 114 9.40 -14.45 -1.49
C PRO A 114 9.41 -12.92 -1.65
N ALA A 115 10.17 -12.39 -2.61
CA ALA A 115 10.35 -10.97 -2.88
C ALA A 115 10.53 -10.76 -4.39
N GLY A 116 10.28 -9.53 -4.87
CA GLY A 116 10.42 -9.18 -6.27
C GLY A 116 9.63 -7.93 -6.66
N ASP A 117 9.76 -7.60 -7.94
CA ASP A 117 9.17 -6.46 -8.64
C ASP A 117 9.06 -6.81 -10.14
N SER A 118 8.53 -5.89 -10.95
CA SER A 118 8.44 -6.12 -12.40
C SER A 118 9.81 -6.31 -13.07
N ILE A 119 10.87 -5.67 -12.57
CA ILE A 119 12.21 -5.65 -13.17
C ILE A 119 12.90 -6.99 -12.98
N THR A 120 12.82 -7.54 -11.76
CA THR A 120 13.32 -8.88 -11.41
C THR A 120 12.55 -9.95 -12.19
N LEU A 121 11.21 -9.86 -12.24
CA LEU A 121 10.39 -10.76 -13.06
C LEU A 121 10.72 -10.65 -14.55
N ASN A 122 10.91 -9.44 -15.09
CA ASN A 122 11.31 -9.24 -16.47
C ASN A 122 12.64 -9.95 -16.78
N ARG A 123 13.65 -9.75 -15.92
CA ARG A 123 14.95 -10.44 -16.07
C ARG A 123 14.81 -11.95 -16.05
N GLN A 124 14.02 -12.49 -15.13
CA GLN A 124 13.77 -13.94 -15.04
C GLN A 124 13.07 -14.48 -16.29
N HIS A 125 12.03 -13.79 -16.78
CA HIS A 125 11.31 -14.18 -17.98
C HIS A 125 12.19 -14.11 -19.22
N THR A 126 13.02 -13.06 -19.36
CA THR A 126 13.99 -12.96 -20.46
C THR A 126 15.06 -14.04 -20.41
N ALA A 127 15.57 -14.37 -19.21
CA ALA A 127 16.48 -15.50 -19.03
C ALA A 127 15.84 -16.86 -19.39
N SER A 128 14.50 -16.94 -19.31
CA SER A 128 13.72 -18.12 -19.70
C SER A 128 13.30 -18.12 -21.17
N GLY A 129 13.79 -17.16 -21.97
CA GLY A 129 13.53 -17.06 -23.42
C GLY A 129 12.32 -16.21 -23.81
N LEU A 130 11.64 -15.56 -22.86
CA LEU A 130 10.53 -14.64 -23.17
C LEU A 130 11.06 -13.26 -23.59
N SER A 131 10.29 -12.52 -24.39
CA SER A 131 10.67 -11.16 -24.83
C SER A 131 10.62 -10.08 -23.73
N GLY A 132 10.32 -10.46 -22.48
CA GLY A 132 10.19 -9.56 -21.33
C GLY A 132 9.20 -10.09 -20.29
N LEU A 133 8.75 -9.22 -19.39
CA LEU A 133 7.70 -9.51 -18.40
C LEU A 133 6.48 -10.18 -19.07
N GLY A 134 6.11 -11.38 -18.63
CA GLY A 134 4.99 -12.14 -19.20
C GLY A 134 3.59 -11.70 -18.76
N TYR A 135 3.50 -10.90 -17.68
CA TYR A 135 2.25 -10.47 -17.07
C TYR A 135 1.85 -9.06 -17.49
N HIS A 136 0.56 -8.76 -17.38
CA HIS A 136 -0.01 -7.43 -17.61
C HIS A 136 0.09 -6.56 -16.35
N PHE A 137 -0.10 -7.17 -15.17
CA PHE A 137 -0.02 -6.48 -13.87
C PHE A 137 0.79 -7.29 -12.86
N VAL A 138 1.45 -6.60 -11.94
CA VAL A 138 2.20 -7.17 -10.82
C VAL A 138 1.78 -6.50 -9.52
N ILE A 139 1.46 -7.27 -8.47
CA ILE A 139 1.03 -6.74 -7.17
C ILE A 139 2.08 -7.06 -6.11
N GLY A 140 2.65 -6.02 -5.51
CA GLY A 140 3.74 -6.11 -4.55
C GLY A 140 3.32 -6.57 -3.16
N ASN A 141 4.24 -7.17 -2.42
CA ASN A 141 4.01 -7.69 -1.06
C ASN A 141 4.83 -6.94 0.02
N GLY A 142 5.40 -5.79 -0.33
CA GLY A 142 6.27 -4.99 0.53
C GLY A 142 7.75 -5.40 0.49
N GLN A 143 8.13 -6.41 -0.28
CA GLN A 143 9.52 -6.86 -0.44
C GLN A 143 9.95 -6.73 -1.92
N GLY A 144 10.56 -5.59 -2.26
CA GLY A 144 10.92 -5.22 -3.63
C GLY A 144 9.93 -4.22 -4.23
N LEU A 145 8.68 -4.64 -4.39
CA LEU A 145 7.55 -3.79 -4.74
C LEU A 145 6.67 -3.53 -3.50
N GLY A 146 6.19 -2.29 -3.34
CA GLY A 146 5.37 -1.88 -2.18
C GLY A 146 4.17 -2.79 -1.92
N ASP A 147 3.77 -2.96 -0.67
CA ASP A 147 2.67 -3.85 -0.28
C ASP A 147 1.33 -3.35 -0.83
N GLY A 148 0.68 -4.17 -1.66
CA GLY A 148 -0.51 -3.80 -2.42
C GLY A 148 -0.24 -2.90 -3.64
N LEU A 149 0.99 -2.44 -3.85
CA LEU A 149 1.30 -1.59 -5.00
C LEU A 149 1.11 -2.39 -6.30
N VAL A 150 0.22 -1.90 -7.14
CA VAL A 150 -0.03 -2.44 -8.48
C VAL A 150 0.89 -1.77 -9.48
N GLU A 151 1.76 -2.54 -10.11
CA GLU A 151 2.58 -2.10 -11.22
C GLU A 151 1.99 -2.58 -12.55
N VAL A 152 1.86 -1.63 -13.48
CA VAL A 152 1.32 -1.85 -14.82
C VAL A 152 2.45 -2.23 -15.78
N GLY A 153 2.39 -3.43 -16.33
CA GLY A 153 3.37 -3.96 -17.27
C GLY A 153 3.28 -3.32 -18.66
N TYR A 154 4.40 -3.36 -19.41
CA TYR A 154 4.47 -2.81 -20.76
C TYR A 154 3.48 -3.47 -21.73
N ARG A 155 3.14 -4.75 -21.51
CA ARG A 155 2.14 -5.47 -22.30
C ARG A 155 0.76 -4.87 -22.14
N TRP A 156 0.38 -4.48 -20.92
CA TRP A 156 -0.87 -3.76 -20.71
C TRP A 156 -0.84 -2.39 -21.36
N ASN A 157 0.19 -1.58 -21.12
CA ASN A 157 0.25 -0.22 -21.68
C ASN A 157 0.12 -0.19 -23.21
N ARG A 158 0.64 -1.22 -23.88
CA ARG A 158 0.64 -1.37 -25.34
C ARG A 158 -0.40 -2.36 -25.87
N GLN A 159 -1.28 -2.90 -25.01
CA GLN A 159 -2.32 -3.87 -25.35
C GLN A 159 -1.79 -5.12 -26.10
N LEU A 160 -0.60 -5.59 -25.70
CA LEU A 160 0.06 -6.77 -26.26
C LEU A 160 -0.40 -8.04 -25.55
N ALA A 161 -0.41 -9.17 -26.27
CA ALA A 161 -0.63 -10.49 -25.69
C ALA A 161 0.33 -10.77 -24.51
N GLY A 162 -0.14 -11.54 -23.53
CA GLY A 162 0.65 -12.07 -22.43
C GLY A 162 1.64 -13.16 -22.85
N ALA A 163 2.44 -13.60 -21.88
CA ALA A 163 3.28 -14.80 -22.00
C ALA A 163 3.34 -15.49 -20.63
N HIS A 164 2.19 -15.98 -20.18
CA HIS A 164 1.99 -16.42 -18.80
C HIS A 164 1.26 -17.76 -18.65
N VAL A 165 0.69 -18.32 -19.71
CA VAL A 165 0.16 -19.70 -19.73
C VAL A 165 1.02 -20.54 -20.67
N ALA A 166 1.46 -21.72 -20.20
CA ALA A 166 2.22 -22.68 -21.00
C ALA A 166 1.33 -23.88 -21.36
N GLY A 167 1.36 -24.29 -22.62
CA GLY A 167 0.66 -25.51 -23.05
C GLY A 167 1.48 -26.77 -22.79
N ALA A 168 0.80 -27.90 -22.69
CA ALA A 168 1.41 -29.23 -22.59
C ALA A 168 2.20 -29.54 -23.87
N THR A 169 3.33 -30.23 -23.71
CA THR A 169 4.08 -30.73 -24.87
C THR A 169 3.41 -31.99 -25.45
N ALA A 170 3.61 -32.26 -26.75
CA ALA A 170 3.02 -33.43 -27.42
C ALA A 170 3.36 -34.78 -26.75
N THR A 171 4.47 -34.84 -26.02
CA THR A 171 4.89 -36.03 -25.25
C THR A 171 4.01 -36.26 -24.01
N GLU A 172 3.54 -35.19 -23.38
CA GLU A 172 2.65 -35.24 -22.21
C GLU A 172 1.20 -35.58 -22.60
N SER A 173 0.83 -35.29 -23.85
CA SER A 173 -0.49 -35.60 -24.43
C SER A 173 -0.55 -36.97 -25.15
N ARG A 174 0.31 -37.93 -24.78
CA ARG A 174 0.41 -39.21 -25.53
C ARG A 174 -0.81 -40.12 -25.44
N ASN A 175 -1.68 -39.95 -24.44
CA ASN A 175 -2.86 -40.80 -24.24
C ASN A 175 -4.20 -40.05 -24.26
N GLY A 176 -4.22 -38.77 -24.66
CA GLY A 176 -5.46 -37.99 -24.82
C GLY A 176 -6.36 -37.88 -23.58
N LEU A 177 -5.83 -38.19 -22.39
CA LEU A 177 -6.60 -38.29 -21.14
C LEU A 177 -6.01 -37.42 -20.02
N ASP A 178 -5.27 -36.37 -20.35
CA ASP A 178 -4.98 -35.31 -19.39
C ASP A 178 -5.89 -34.12 -19.71
N ARG A 179 -7.05 -34.07 -19.04
CA ARG A 179 -8.03 -32.99 -19.20
C ARG A 179 -7.60 -31.66 -18.55
N THR A 180 -6.47 -31.66 -17.82
CA THR A 180 -6.00 -30.48 -17.06
C THR A 180 -4.87 -29.73 -17.73
N SER A 181 -4.23 -30.33 -18.75
CA SER A 181 -3.12 -29.72 -19.45
C SER A 181 -3.59 -29.17 -20.80
N LEU A 182 -3.63 -27.84 -20.93
CA LEU A 182 -4.04 -27.17 -22.17
C LEU A 182 -3.13 -27.54 -23.34
N SER A 183 -3.69 -27.62 -24.56
CA SER A 183 -2.86 -27.72 -25.75
C SER A 183 -2.03 -26.44 -25.93
N THR A 184 -0.94 -26.52 -26.72
CA THR A 184 -0.17 -25.32 -27.10
C THR A 184 -1.06 -24.26 -27.77
N ALA A 185 -2.03 -24.68 -28.57
CA ALA A 185 -2.96 -23.77 -29.23
C ALA A 185 -3.90 -23.07 -28.22
N ASP A 186 -4.40 -23.80 -27.23
CA ASP A 186 -5.29 -23.21 -26.22
C ASP A 186 -4.52 -22.26 -25.28
N ALA A 187 -3.31 -22.64 -24.85
CA ALA A 187 -2.46 -21.76 -24.05
C ALA A 187 -2.12 -20.45 -24.79
N ASP A 188 -1.88 -20.54 -26.09
CA ASP A 188 -1.67 -19.39 -26.98
C ASP A 188 -2.94 -18.52 -27.12
N GLN A 189 -4.14 -19.12 -27.15
CA GLN A 189 -5.40 -18.37 -27.06
C GLN A 189 -5.52 -17.60 -25.73
N TYR A 190 -5.24 -18.25 -24.59
CA TYR A 190 -5.24 -17.58 -23.30
C TYR A 190 -4.22 -16.45 -23.24
N ASN A 191 -3.00 -16.64 -23.75
CA ASN A 191 -2.00 -15.57 -23.79
C ASN A 191 -2.47 -14.36 -24.64
N ARG A 192 -3.21 -14.57 -25.73
CA ARG A 192 -3.74 -13.47 -26.55
C ARG A 192 -4.96 -12.77 -25.97
N HIS A 193 -5.82 -13.50 -25.28
CA HIS A 193 -7.17 -13.03 -24.91
C HIS A 193 -7.42 -12.95 -23.41
N SER A 194 -6.40 -13.21 -22.57
CA SER A 194 -6.53 -13.09 -21.12
C SER A 194 -5.51 -12.16 -20.50
N ILE A 195 -5.94 -11.53 -19.41
CA ILE A 195 -5.12 -10.60 -18.63
C ILE A 195 -4.45 -11.37 -17.50
N GLY A 196 -3.15 -11.68 -17.64
CA GLY A 196 -2.32 -12.21 -16.55
C GLY A 196 -1.99 -11.17 -15.46
N ILE A 197 -2.37 -11.46 -14.22
CA ILE A 197 -2.02 -10.70 -13.00
C ILE A 197 -1.11 -11.56 -12.11
N CYS A 198 0.04 -11.03 -11.70
CA CYS A 198 1.00 -11.77 -10.86
C CYS A 198 1.15 -11.16 -9.47
N MET A 199 1.00 -12.00 -8.45
CA MET A 199 1.19 -11.65 -7.06
C MET A 199 2.63 -11.94 -6.65
N ILE A 200 3.39 -10.94 -6.19
CA ILE A 200 4.74 -11.17 -5.65
C ILE A 200 4.61 -12.00 -4.38
N GLY A 201 5.14 -13.21 -4.39
CA GLY A 201 4.99 -14.16 -3.32
C GLY A 201 5.04 -15.61 -3.78
N ASN A 202 5.12 -16.51 -2.81
CA ASN A 202 4.99 -17.94 -3.03
C ASN A 202 3.81 -18.47 -2.21
N GLY A 203 2.63 -18.47 -2.84
CA GLY A 203 1.39 -18.98 -2.25
C GLY A 203 1.39 -20.47 -1.95
N ASN A 204 2.44 -21.23 -2.28
CA ASN A 204 2.60 -22.59 -1.76
C ASN A 204 3.24 -22.65 -0.37
N ARG A 205 3.84 -21.55 0.07
CA ARG A 205 4.63 -21.46 1.30
C ARG A 205 3.97 -20.59 2.35
N ARG A 206 3.30 -19.51 1.94
CA ARG A 206 2.65 -18.54 2.83
C ARG A 206 1.47 -17.87 2.15
N GLU A 207 0.57 -17.32 2.95
CA GLU A 207 -0.52 -16.47 2.49
C GLU A 207 0.00 -15.16 1.88
N PHE A 208 -0.81 -14.56 1.02
CA PHE A 208 -0.61 -13.20 0.52
C PHE A 208 -1.08 -12.19 1.57
N THR A 209 -0.59 -10.95 1.50
CA THR A 209 -1.05 -9.92 2.46
C THR A 209 -2.50 -9.51 2.20
N ASP A 210 -3.20 -9.04 3.23
CA ASP A 210 -4.56 -8.52 3.08
C ASP A 210 -4.62 -7.38 2.05
N ARG A 211 -3.58 -6.53 2.01
CA ARG A 211 -3.47 -5.47 0.99
C ARG A 211 -3.35 -6.03 -0.41
N GLN A 212 -2.53 -7.08 -0.61
CA GLN A 212 -2.43 -7.72 -1.92
C GLN A 212 -3.77 -8.30 -2.37
N ILE A 213 -4.50 -8.98 -1.49
CA ILE A 213 -5.81 -9.56 -1.81
C ILE A 213 -6.84 -8.47 -2.11
N HIS A 214 -6.87 -7.41 -1.30
CA HIS A 214 -7.72 -6.25 -1.53
C HIS A 214 -7.49 -5.63 -2.92
N GLU A 215 -6.23 -5.34 -3.25
CA GLU A 215 -5.86 -4.71 -4.52
C GLU A 215 -6.11 -5.64 -5.72
N LEU A 216 -5.90 -6.95 -5.53
CA LEU A 216 -6.27 -7.95 -6.52
C LEU A 216 -7.78 -7.93 -6.82
N ILE A 217 -8.62 -7.85 -5.80
CA ILE A 217 -10.08 -7.81 -5.97
C ILE A 217 -10.49 -6.51 -6.66
N THR A 218 -9.92 -5.37 -6.24
CA THR A 218 -10.17 -4.06 -6.84
C THR A 218 -9.85 -4.07 -8.33
N ILE A 219 -8.66 -4.51 -8.72
CA ILE A 219 -8.26 -4.54 -10.13
C ILE A 219 -9.10 -5.52 -10.94
N VAL A 220 -9.39 -6.71 -10.41
CA VAL A 220 -10.21 -7.71 -11.10
C VAL A 220 -11.62 -7.17 -11.36
N ARG A 221 -12.26 -6.57 -10.36
CA ARG A 221 -13.60 -5.99 -10.52
C ARG A 221 -13.62 -4.85 -11.52
N ALA A 222 -12.60 -4.00 -11.52
CA ALA A 222 -12.47 -2.91 -12.48
C ALA A 222 -12.31 -3.44 -13.92
N LEU A 223 -11.47 -4.46 -14.13
CA LEU A 223 -11.31 -5.13 -15.43
C LEU A 223 -12.61 -5.85 -15.87
N GLN A 224 -13.30 -6.54 -14.96
CA GLN A 224 -14.59 -7.16 -15.24
C GLN A 224 -15.63 -6.14 -15.68
N ALA A 225 -15.71 -4.99 -15.00
CA ALA A 225 -16.64 -3.92 -15.35
C ALA A 225 -16.29 -3.28 -16.70
N GLN A 226 -15.01 -3.08 -16.99
CA GLN A 226 -14.55 -2.45 -18.23
C GLN A 226 -14.73 -3.33 -19.46
N PHE A 227 -14.46 -4.64 -19.35
CA PHE A 227 -14.44 -5.55 -20.49
C PHE A 227 -15.61 -6.55 -20.53
N GLY A 228 -16.50 -6.50 -19.53
CA GLY A 228 -17.62 -7.44 -19.44
C GLY A 228 -17.19 -8.88 -19.14
N ILE A 229 -16.05 -9.07 -18.47
CA ILE A 229 -15.52 -10.40 -18.14
C ILE A 229 -16.35 -11.01 -16.99
N PRO A 230 -17.05 -12.15 -17.19
CA PRO A 230 -17.81 -12.79 -16.13
C PRO A 230 -16.87 -13.44 -15.11
N GLY A 231 -17.34 -13.66 -13.87
CA GLY A 231 -16.56 -14.36 -12.84
C GLY A 231 -16.11 -15.76 -13.26
N ALA A 232 -16.89 -16.45 -14.09
CA ALA A 232 -16.53 -17.75 -14.65
C ALA A 232 -15.33 -17.72 -15.63
N ALA A 233 -14.91 -16.53 -16.08
CA ALA A 233 -13.74 -16.32 -16.93
C ALA A 233 -12.55 -15.71 -16.15
N VAL A 234 -12.59 -15.80 -14.81
CA VAL A 234 -11.46 -15.48 -13.94
C VAL A 234 -10.88 -16.81 -13.45
N TYR A 235 -9.68 -17.13 -13.89
CA TYR A 235 -9.02 -18.40 -13.62
C TYR A 235 -7.82 -18.23 -12.70
N LEU A 236 -7.57 -19.21 -11.85
CA LEU A 236 -6.26 -19.45 -11.27
C LEU A 236 -5.39 -20.15 -12.32
N HIS A 237 -4.07 -19.93 -12.31
CA HIS A 237 -3.19 -20.63 -13.26
C HIS A 237 -3.29 -22.17 -13.13
N SER A 238 -3.55 -22.68 -11.93
CA SER A 238 -3.81 -24.09 -11.65
C SER A 238 -5.09 -24.65 -12.31
N ASP A 239 -6.04 -23.79 -12.67
CA ASP A 239 -7.28 -24.21 -13.35
C ASP A 239 -7.02 -24.50 -14.84
N LEU A 240 -5.95 -23.92 -15.38
CA LEU A 240 -5.59 -23.97 -16.80
C LEU A 240 -4.40 -24.88 -17.08
N SER A 241 -3.58 -25.20 -16.09
CA SER A 241 -2.34 -25.93 -16.29
C SER A 241 -1.98 -26.73 -15.06
N LYS A 242 -1.18 -27.77 -15.23
CA LYS A 242 -0.70 -28.63 -14.14
C LYS A 242 0.41 -27.97 -13.33
N VAL A 243 0.11 -26.80 -12.80
CA VAL A 243 0.98 -25.99 -11.93
C VAL A 243 0.23 -25.64 -10.66
N SER A 244 0.97 -25.36 -9.59
CA SER A 244 0.36 -25.01 -8.31
C SER A 244 -0.04 -23.55 -8.18
N SER A 245 0.33 -22.68 -9.12
CA SER A 245 0.12 -21.23 -9.02
C SER A 245 -1.38 -20.87 -9.05
N PRO A 246 -1.86 -19.91 -8.24
CA PRO A 246 -1.12 -19.00 -7.33
C PRO A 246 -0.78 -19.60 -5.95
N GLY A 247 -1.08 -20.87 -5.72
CA GLY A 247 -0.63 -21.64 -4.57
C GLY A 247 -1.75 -22.02 -3.61
N LYS A 248 -1.51 -23.05 -2.80
CA LYS A 248 -2.50 -23.60 -1.85
C LYS A 248 -2.95 -22.63 -0.74
N PHE A 249 -2.18 -21.58 -0.46
CA PHE A 249 -2.52 -20.52 0.50
C PHE A 249 -3.17 -19.31 -0.17
N PHE A 250 -3.52 -19.39 -1.46
CA PHE A 250 -4.37 -18.39 -2.09
C PHE A 250 -5.81 -18.55 -1.55
N PRO A 251 -6.47 -17.47 -1.11
CA PRO A 251 -7.79 -17.55 -0.49
C PRO A 251 -8.90 -17.65 -1.56
N THR A 252 -8.94 -18.76 -2.30
CA THR A 252 -9.82 -18.96 -3.46
C THR A 252 -11.30 -18.66 -3.16
N ALA A 253 -11.86 -19.26 -2.11
CA ALA A 253 -13.28 -19.11 -1.78
C ALA A 253 -13.65 -17.65 -1.42
N GLU A 254 -12.78 -16.96 -0.69
CA GLU A 254 -12.99 -15.56 -0.32
C GLU A 254 -12.88 -14.65 -1.54
N PHE A 255 -11.86 -14.88 -2.38
CA PHE A 255 -11.66 -14.14 -3.62
C PHE A 255 -12.85 -14.28 -4.57
N GLU A 256 -13.29 -15.51 -4.84
CA GLU A 256 -14.44 -15.80 -5.71
C GLU A 256 -15.76 -15.22 -5.19
N ALA A 257 -15.90 -15.05 -3.87
CA ALA A 257 -17.07 -14.42 -3.27
C ALA A 257 -17.13 -12.91 -3.53
N GLN A 258 -16.00 -12.26 -3.81
CA GLN A 258 -15.89 -10.80 -3.94
C GLN A 258 -15.87 -10.29 -5.38
N ILE A 259 -15.67 -11.16 -6.37
CA ILE A 259 -15.69 -10.79 -7.79
C ILE A 259 -17.10 -10.83 -8.39
N ARG A 260 -17.31 -10.16 -9.53
CA ARG A 260 -18.62 -10.13 -10.20
C ARG A 260 -18.98 -11.54 -10.68
N ARG A 261 -20.11 -12.05 -10.18
CA ARG A 261 -20.74 -13.30 -10.64
C ARG A 261 -21.49 -13.08 -11.96
N PRO A 262 -21.65 -14.13 -12.80
CA PRO A 262 -22.20 -14.03 -14.16
C PRO A 262 -23.55 -13.34 -14.25
#